data_AF-A0A8X6LFE8-F1
#
_entry.id   AF-A0A8X6LFE8-F1
#
_cell.length_a   1.000
_cell.length_b   1.000
_cell.length_c   1.000
_cell.angle_alpha   90.00
_cell.angle_beta   90.00
_cell.angle_gamma   90.00
#
_symmetry.space_group_name_H-M   'P 1'
#
loop_
_entity.id
_entity.type
_entity.pdbx_description
1 polymer ?
#
loop_
_entity_poly.entity_id
_entity_poly.type
_entity_poly.pdbx_seq_one_letter_code
_entity_poly.pdbx_strand_id
1 'polypeptide(L)'
;MEQQIAELLRQNQELIRALQIRDHSSSHKVTVQFEKFDEENENFDSFIERFETYLDVQNVPIANRAKVFVSSLSAKLYQLLKNLLAPDIPSDQTLDKLKDALKKHLTPKPLIIPSRHKFLNRKQNEGEASDASPVGIGCVLSHVYPDGSERPIAFASKTLSGSEKKYSQIDKEALSIVWAIKSFINILKVEDSL
;
A
#
# COMPACT_ATOMS: atom_id res chain seq x y z
N MET A 1 52.28 43.78 -19.95
CA MET A 1 52.06 42.31 -19.88
C MET A 1 51.60 41.90 -18.48
N GLU A 2 52.32 42.24 -17.41
CA GLU A 2 51.91 41.89 -16.03
C GLU A 2 50.58 42.52 -15.59
N GLN A 3 50.28 43.76 -16.01
CA GLN A 3 49.00 44.40 -15.70
C GLN A 3 47.81 43.67 -16.33
N GLN A 4 47.95 43.17 -17.56
CA GLN A 4 46.90 42.37 -18.22
C GLN A 4 46.71 41.00 -17.54
N ILE A 5 47.77 40.39 -17.01
CA ILE A 5 47.70 39.13 -16.29
C ILE A 5 46.99 39.32 -14.94
N ALA A 6 47.26 40.43 -14.25
CA ALA A 6 46.58 40.78 -13.00
C ALA A 6 45.08 41.05 -13.20
N GLU A 7 44.72 41.75 -14.29
CA GLU A 7 43.33 41.99 -14.68
C GLU A 7 42.58 40.66 -14.95
N LEU A 8 43.22 39.75 -15.69
CA LEU A 8 42.65 38.44 -16.03
C LEU A 8 42.42 37.56 -14.80
N LEU A 9 43.38 37.57 -13.86
CA LEU A 9 43.25 36.83 -12.59
C LEU A 9 42.12 37.38 -11.73
N ARG A 10 41.93 38.70 -11.70
CA ARG A 10 40.83 39.35 -10.99
C ARG A 10 39.48 38.96 -11.58
N GLN A 11 39.36 38.99 -12.91
CA GLN A 11 38.14 38.54 -13.61
C GLN A 11 37.85 37.06 -13.36
N ASN A 12 38.87 36.20 -13.37
CA ASN A 12 38.70 34.78 -13.07
C ASN A 12 38.26 34.54 -11.62
N GLN A 13 38.74 35.31 -10.65
CA GLN A 13 38.29 35.23 -9.26
C GLN A 13 36.83 35.70 -9.09
N GLU A 14 36.43 36.75 -9.81
CA GLU A 14 35.04 37.22 -9.82
C GLU A 14 34.10 36.20 -10.50
N LEU A 15 34.54 35.55 -11.58
CA LEU A 15 33.80 34.46 -12.23
C LEU A 15 33.65 33.24 -11.31
N ILE A 16 34.70 32.86 -10.57
CA ILE A 16 34.62 31.76 -9.59
C ILE A 16 33.64 32.09 -8.47
N ARG A 17 33.66 33.33 -7.94
CA ARG A 17 32.68 33.79 -6.94
C ARG A 17 31.26 33.78 -7.51
N ALA A 18 31.07 34.22 -8.76
CA ALA A 18 29.77 34.21 -9.42
C ALA A 18 29.24 32.79 -9.68
N LEU A 19 30.12 31.83 -9.98
CA LEU A 19 29.76 30.41 -10.14
C LEU A 19 29.39 29.77 -8.80
N GLN A 20 30.13 30.04 -7.73
CA GLN A 20 29.79 29.56 -6.37
C GLN A 20 28.46 30.12 -5.86
N ILE A 21 28.08 31.33 -6.26
CA ILE A 21 26.76 31.91 -5.97
C ILE A 21 25.67 31.25 -6.82
N ARG A 22 25.96 30.87 -8.07
CA ARG A 22 25.00 30.18 -8.97
C ARG A 22 24.68 28.74 -8.56
N ASP A 23 25.63 28.00 -7.98
CA ASP A 23 25.39 26.65 -7.47
C ASP A 23 24.41 26.62 -6.27
N HIS A 24 24.20 27.76 -5.59
CA HIS A 24 23.26 27.86 -4.46
C HIS A 24 21.85 28.34 -4.85
N SER A 25 21.61 28.66 -6.13
CA SER A 25 20.32 29.21 -6.56
C SER A 25 19.93 28.80 -7.98
N SER A 26 19.76 27.49 -8.22
CA SER A 26 18.79 26.93 -9.18
C SER A 26 18.75 25.40 -9.13
N SER A 27 18.68 24.80 -7.94
CA SER A 27 17.84 23.61 -7.85
C SER A 27 16.43 24.14 -8.07
N HIS A 28 15.88 23.98 -9.28
CA HIS A 28 14.43 23.99 -9.43
C HIS A 28 13.94 22.95 -8.44
N LYS A 29 13.55 23.38 -7.23
CA LYS A 29 12.80 22.52 -6.32
C LYS A 29 11.52 22.28 -7.07
N VAL A 30 11.45 21.14 -7.75
CA VAL A 30 10.19 20.61 -8.21
C VAL A 30 9.40 20.43 -6.92
N THR A 31 8.54 21.40 -6.62
CA THR A 31 7.58 21.31 -5.54
C THR A 31 6.55 20.29 -6.01
N VAL A 32 6.92 19.01 -5.95
CA VAL A 32 5.99 17.91 -6.15
C VAL A 32 5.04 18.03 -4.96
N GLN A 33 3.80 18.41 -5.23
CA GLN A 33 2.76 18.34 -4.23
C GLN A 33 2.48 16.86 -4.00
N PHE A 34 2.70 16.40 -2.77
CA PHE A 34 2.41 15.02 -2.42
C PHE A 34 0.92 14.85 -2.15
N GLU A 35 0.28 13.92 -2.85
CA GLU A 35 -1.13 13.65 -2.68
C GLU A 35 -1.41 13.05 -1.30
N LYS A 36 -2.46 13.55 -0.64
CA LYS A 36 -2.88 13.10 0.68
C LYS A 36 -3.33 11.64 0.63
N PHE A 37 -3.22 10.94 1.76
CA PHE A 37 -3.73 9.58 1.89
C PHE A 37 -5.23 9.52 1.65
N ASP A 38 -5.65 8.61 0.78
CA ASP A 38 -7.04 8.26 0.52
C ASP A 38 -7.30 6.82 0.97
N GLU A 39 -8.24 6.65 1.91
CA GLU A 39 -8.59 5.36 2.51
C GLU A 39 -9.44 4.49 1.57
N GLU A 40 -10.11 5.07 0.56
CA GLU A 40 -10.96 4.32 -0.37
C GLU A 40 -10.16 3.72 -1.53
N ASN A 41 -9.11 4.42 -1.97
CA ASN A 41 -8.37 4.09 -3.19
C ASN A 41 -6.95 3.55 -2.94
N GLU A 42 -6.39 3.71 -1.73
CA GLU A 42 -5.00 3.35 -1.45
C GLU A 42 -4.85 2.57 -0.13
N ASN A 43 -4.07 1.48 -0.18
CA ASN A 43 -3.68 0.77 1.04
C ASN A 43 -2.56 1.53 1.77
N PHE A 44 -2.56 1.49 3.10
CA PHE A 44 -1.59 2.26 3.89
C PHE A 44 -0.14 1.87 3.60
N ASP A 45 0.14 0.60 3.29
CA ASP A 45 1.48 0.15 2.89
C ASP A 45 1.94 0.85 1.59
N SER A 46 1.08 0.94 0.58
CA SER A 46 1.37 1.62 -0.70
C SER A 46 1.58 3.13 -0.52
N PHE A 47 0.80 3.75 0.36
CA PHE A 47 0.99 5.15 0.73
C PHE A 47 2.36 5.41 1.35
N ILE A 48 2.82 4.52 2.25
CA ILE A 48 4.12 4.65 2.89
C ILE A 48 5.25 4.50 1.86
N GLU A 49 5.17 3.55 0.93
CA GLU A 49 6.15 3.39 -0.14
C GLU A 49 6.24 4.63 -1.05
N ARG A 50 5.09 5.19 -1.42
CA ARG A 50 5.00 6.43 -2.19
C ARG A 50 5.60 7.62 -1.41
N PHE A 51 5.33 7.69 -0.12
CA PHE A 51 5.86 8.73 0.77
C PHE A 51 7.38 8.61 0.97
N GLU A 52 7.93 7.41 1.11
CA GLU A 52 9.37 7.18 1.20
C GLU A 52 10.08 7.59 -0.09
N THR A 53 9.53 7.19 -1.23
CA THR A 53 10.01 7.61 -2.56
C THR A 53 10.03 9.14 -2.67
N TYR A 54 8.99 9.81 -2.17
CA TYR A 54 8.94 11.28 -2.13
C TYR A 54 10.03 11.89 -1.26
N LEU A 55 10.29 11.34 -0.07
CA LEU A 55 11.34 11.83 0.82
C LEU A 55 12.74 11.71 0.21
N ASP A 56 12.98 10.64 -0.54
CA ASP A 56 14.26 10.39 -1.20
C ASP A 56 14.46 11.33 -2.40
N VAL A 57 13.43 11.54 -3.22
CA VAL A 57 13.46 12.50 -4.34
C VAL A 57 13.69 13.94 -3.84
N GLN A 58 13.11 14.31 -2.70
CA GLN A 58 13.25 15.65 -2.11
C GLN A 58 14.49 15.82 -1.23
N ASN A 59 15.31 14.77 -1.07
CA ASN A 59 16.52 14.74 -0.26
C ASN A 59 16.31 15.34 1.15
N VAL A 60 15.22 14.95 1.80
CA VAL A 60 14.79 15.54 3.08
C VAL A 60 15.65 15.02 4.24
N PRO A 61 16.30 15.90 5.03
CA PRO A 61 17.04 15.49 6.22
C PRO A 61 16.15 14.75 7.23
N ILE A 62 16.69 13.72 7.89
CA ILE A 62 15.95 12.83 8.80
C ILE A 62 15.17 13.59 9.87
N ALA A 63 15.74 14.67 10.40
CA ALA A 63 15.11 15.54 11.39
C ALA A 63 13.79 16.20 10.91
N ASN A 64 13.64 16.40 9.60
CA ASN A 64 12.48 17.06 9.01
C ASN A 64 11.46 16.07 8.44
N ARG A 65 11.82 14.79 8.29
CA ARG A 65 10.94 13.76 7.69
C ARG A 65 9.64 13.58 8.48
N ALA A 66 9.69 13.63 9.81
CA ALA A 66 8.50 13.56 10.67
C ALA A 66 7.55 14.75 10.46
N LYS A 67 8.10 15.96 10.31
CA LYS A 67 7.31 17.18 10.06
C LYS A 67 6.65 17.15 8.68
N VAL A 68 7.39 16.69 7.67
CA VAL A 68 6.88 16.49 6.30
C VAL A 68 5.77 15.44 6.30
N PHE A 69 5.94 14.35 7.05
CA PHE A 69 4.93 13.30 7.18
C PHE A 69 3.64 13.86 7.79
N VAL A 70 3.73 14.57 8.92
CA VAL A 70 2.58 15.22 9.56
C VAL A 70 1.86 16.19 8.60
N SER A 71 2.60 16.95 7.78
CA SER A 71 2.00 17.85 6.79
C SER A 71 1.32 17.13 5.62
N SER A 72 1.79 15.92 5.31
CA SER A 72 1.27 15.06 4.25
C SER A 72 0.05 14.24 4.68
N LEU A 73 -0.26 14.18 5.98
CA LEU A 73 -1.42 13.47 6.49
C LEU A 73 -2.72 14.23 6.21
N SER A 74 -3.80 13.50 6.02
CA SER A 74 -5.15 14.08 6.02
C SER A 74 -5.51 14.57 7.44
N ALA A 75 -6.45 15.52 7.54
CA ALA A 75 -6.91 16.04 8.83
C ALA A 75 -7.42 14.93 9.76
N LYS A 76 -8.09 13.90 9.19
CA LYS A 76 -8.56 12.70 9.90
C LYS A 76 -7.42 11.91 10.51
N LEU A 77 -6.37 11.62 9.72
CA LEU A 77 -5.20 10.87 10.19
C LEU A 77 -4.37 11.66 11.20
N TYR A 78 -4.25 12.99 11.05
CA TYR A 78 -3.58 13.82 12.04
C TYR A 78 -4.29 13.81 13.40
N GLN A 79 -5.63 13.91 13.40
CA GLN A 79 -6.41 13.84 14.63
C GLN A 79 -6.31 12.46 15.30
N LEU A 80 -6.33 11.40 14.50
CA LEU A 80 -6.10 10.03 14.98
C LEU A 80 -4.71 9.87 15.59
N LEU A 81 -3.68 10.36 14.90
CA LEU A 81 -2.29 10.35 15.37
C LEU A 81 -2.14 11.12 16.69
N LYS A 82 -2.75 12.31 16.79
CA LYS A 82 -2.77 13.11 18.02
C LYS A 82 -3.42 12.38 19.18
N ASN A 83 -4.51 11.65 18.93
CA ASN A 83 -5.19 10.85 19.95
C ASN A 83 -4.36 9.62 20.37
N LEU A 84 -3.61 9.02 19.45
CA LEU A 84 -2.77 7.85 19.69
C LEU A 84 -1.47 8.17 20.44
N LEU A 85 -0.90 9.35 20.22
CA LEU A 85 0.39 9.77 20.81
C LEU A 85 0.26 10.59 22.09
N ALA A 86 -0.95 10.87 22.59
CA ALA A 86 -1.13 11.63 23.82
C ALA A 86 -0.34 10.98 24.99
N PRO A 87 0.48 11.74 25.76
CA PRO A 87 0.58 13.22 25.81
C PRO A 87 1.63 13.87 24.89
N ASP A 88 2.35 13.10 24.08
CA ASP A 88 3.48 13.59 23.28
C ASP A 88 3.04 14.33 22.01
N ILE A 89 3.86 15.30 21.57
CA ILE A 89 3.62 16.08 20.36
C ILE A 89 4.07 15.26 19.13
N PRO A 90 3.18 14.99 18.14
CA PRO A 90 3.53 14.19 16.97
C PRO A 90 4.72 14.73 16.15
N SER A 91 4.93 16.04 16.16
CA SER A 91 6.01 16.72 15.44
C SER A 91 7.42 16.49 16.02
N ASP A 92 7.51 15.97 17.25
CA ASP A 92 8.78 15.78 17.97
C ASP A 92 9.23 14.30 17.97
N GLN A 93 8.42 13.42 17.38
CA GLN A 93 8.66 11.98 17.36
C GLN A 93 9.33 11.53 16.06
N THR A 94 10.01 10.38 16.13
CA THR A 94 10.65 9.75 14.96
C THR A 94 9.59 9.27 13.96
N LEU A 95 9.88 9.40 12.67
CA LEU A 95 9.00 8.93 11.58
C LEU A 95 8.57 7.47 11.77
N ASP A 96 9.48 6.60 12.19
CA ASP A 96 9.21 5.16 12.38
C ASP A 96 8.13 4.91 13.44
N LYS A 97 8.16 5.65 14.55
CA LYS A 97 7.12 5.56 15.59
C LYS A 97 5.76 6.00 15.08
N LEU A 98 5.71 7.05 14.26
CA LEU A 98 4.46 7.55 13.66
C LEU A 98 3.89 6.54 12.67
N LYS A 99 4.75 5.95 11.83
CA LYS A 99 4.39 4.87 10.89
C LYS A 99 3.83 3.67 11.64
N ASP A 100 4.52 3.19 12.67
CA ASP A 100 4.12 2.02 13.44
C ASP A 100 2.78 2.23 14.16
N ALA A 101 2.59 3.42 14.77
CA ALA A 101 1.34 3.76 15.44
C ALA A 101 0.14 3.76 14.49
N LEU A 102 0.31 4.36 13.30
CA LEU A 102 -0.74 4.38 12.27
C LEU A 102 -0.96 3.01 11.66
N LYS A 103 0.11 2.27 11.33
CA LYS A 103 0.01 0.91 10.77
C LYS A 103 -0.74 -0.02 11.71
N LYS A 104 -0.46 0.03 13.02
CA LYS A 104 -1.16 -0.77 14.02
C LYS A 104 -2.66 -0.49 14.08
N HIS A 105 -3.07 0.76 13.86
CA HIS A 105 -4.48 1.15 13.91
C HIS A 105 -5.22 0.94 12.58
N LEU A 106 -4.56 1.20 11.45
CA LEU A 106 -5.13 1.05 10.11
C LEU A 106 -5.15 -0.41 9.63
N THR A 107 -4.21 -1.22 10.11
CA THR A 107 -4.13 -2.67 9.81
C THR A 107 -4.15 -3.48 11.11
N PRO A 108 -5.28 -3.50 11.85
CA PRO A 108 -5.36 -4.28 13.07
C PRO A 108 -5.17 -5.76 12.74
N LYS A 109 -4.37 -6.45 13.55
CA LYS A 109 -4.19 -7.89 13.44
C LYS A 109 -5.58 -8.56 13.43
N PRO A 110 -5.94 -9.33 12.38
CA PRO A 110 -7.28 -9.87 12.26
C PRO A 110 -7.57 -10.82 13.42
N LEU A 111 -8.66 -10.54 14.14
CA LEU A 111 -9.14 -11.40 15.22
C LEU A 111 -9.91 -12.60 14.63
N ILE A 112 -9.70 -13.78 15.20
CA ILE A 112 -10.30 -15.03 14.71
C ILE A 112 -11.84 -14.96 14.73
N ILE A 113 -12.43 -14.38 15.78
CA ILE A 113 -13.90 -14.36 15.97
C ILE A 113 -14.61 -13.51 14.89
N PRO A 114 -14.25 -12.23 14.66
CA PRO A 114 -14.81 -11.45 13.56
C PRO A 114 -14.51 -12.03 12.18
N SER A 115 -13.31 -12.58 11.95
CA SER A 115 -12.98 -13.22 10.66
C SER A 115 -13.85 -14.45 10.40
N ARG A 116 -14.11 -15.28 11.43
CA ARG A 116 -15.02 -16.42 11.34
C ARG A 116 -16.46 -15.97 11.11
N HIS A 117 -16.90 -14.91 11.78
CA HIS A 117 -18.23 -14.32 11.56
C HIS A 117 -18.38 -13.77 10.13
N LYS A 118 -17.37 -13.06 9.60
CA LYS A 118 -17.34 -12.57 8.21
C LYS A 118 -17.37 -13.71 7.19
N PHE A 119 -16.65 -14.80 7.47
CA PHE A 119 -16.65 -16.00 6.63
C PHE A 119 -18.02 -16.69 6.62
N LEU A 120 -18.63 -16.91 7.80
CA LEU A 120 -19.94 -17.56 7.91
C LEU A 120 -21.08 -16.74 7.28
N ASN A 121 -20.96 -15.42 7.27
CA ASN A 121 -21.94 -14.52 6.66
C ASN A 121 -21.64 -14.21 5.19
N ARG A 122 -20.59 -14.78 4.60
CA ARG A 122 -20.27 -14.59 3.19
C ARG A 122 -21.32 -15.33 2.36
N LYS A 123 -22.15 -14.58 1.65
CA LYS A 123 -23.10 -15.16 0.70
C LYS A 123 -22.36 -15.49 -0.60
N GLN A 124 -22.70 -16.62 -1.18
CA GLN A 124 -22.24 -17.02 -2.51
C GLN A 124 -22.83 -16.02 -3.52
N ASN A 125 -21.96 -15.40 -4.33
CA ASN A 125 -22.38 -14.53 -5.42
C ASN A 125 -22.74 -15.36 -6.66
N GLU A 126 -23.52 -14.79 -7.57
CA GLU A 126 -23.83 -15.42 -8.87
C GLU A 126 -22.53 -15.69 -9.65
N GLY A 127 -22.37 -16.92 -10.18
CA GLY A 127 -21.17 -17.35 -10.92
C GLY A 127 -20.04 -17.98 -10.09
N GLU A 128 -20.16 -18.04 -8.75
CA GLU A 128 -19.24 -18.81 -7.91
C GLU A 128 -19.81 -20.20 -7.65
N ALA A 129 -19.11 -21.27 -8.03
CA ALA A 129 -19.50 -22.65 -7.71
C ALA A 129 -18.34 -23.42 -7.08
N SER A 130 -18.62 -24.13 -5.98
CA SER A 130 -17.64 -24.94 -5.27
C SER A 130 -18.29 -26.25 -4.84
N ASP A 131 -17.61 -27.36 -5.12
CA ASP A 131 -18.07 -28.70 -4.76
C ASP A 131 -16.98 -29.45 -4.00
N ALA A 132 -17.39 -30.24 -3.02
CA ALA A 132 -16.52 -30.98 -2.15
C ALA A 132 -16.92 -32.46 -2.12
N SER A 133 -16.01 -33.31 -2.58
CA SER A 133 -16.16 -34.77 -2.54
C SER A 133 -15.34 -35.38 -1.41
N PRO A 134 -15.54 -36.67 -1.09
CA PRO A 134 -14.72 -37.39 -0.12
C PRO A 134 -13.23 -37.46 -0.49
N VAL A 135 -12.87 -37.26 -1.76
CA VAL A 135 -11.53 -37.47 -2.30
C VAL A 135 -10.82 -36.15 -2.64
N GLY A 136 -11.59 -35.14 -3.05
CA GLY A 136 -11.06 -33.89 -3.58
C GLY A 136 -12.10 -32.78 -3.56
N ILE A 137 -11.63 -31.56 -3.73
CA ILE A 137 -12.42 -30.35 -3.85
C ILE A 137 -12.24 -29.74 -5.24
N GLY A 138 -13.30 -29.13 -5.77
CA GLY A 138 -13.34 -28.50 -7.08
C GLY A 138 -14.04 -27.16 -7.02
N CYS A 139 -13.53 -26.18 -7.78
CA CYS A 139 -14.04 -24.82 -7.79
C CYS A 139 -14.02 -24.29 -9.22
N VAL A 140 -15.09 -23.59 -9.59
CA VAL A 140 -15.25 -22.92 -10.88
C VAL A 140 -15.55 -21.46 -10.60
N LEU A 141 -14.84 -20.58 -11.30
CA LEU A 141 -15.16 -19.17 -11.39
C LEU A 141 -15.78 -18.93 -12.76
N SER A 142 -16.99 -18.37 -12.79
CA SER A 142 -17.68 -18.00 -14.01
C SER A 142 -17.89 -16.50 -14.12
N HIS A 143 -18.03 -16.02 -15.35
CA HIS A 143 -18.44 -14.65 -15.65
C HIS A 143 -19.81 -14.65 -16.33
N VAL A 144 -20.67 -13.72 -15.92
CA VAL A 144 -21.96 -13.47 -16.56
C VAL A 144 -21.78 -12.37 -17.59
N TYR A 145 -21.94 -12.72 -18.86
CA TYR A 145 -21.79 -11.79 -19.98
C TYR A 145 -23.02 -10.89 -20.13
N PRO A 146 -22.92 -9.76 -20.86
CA PRO A 146 -24.05 -8.87 -21.13
C PRO A 146 -25.25 -9.54 -21.83
N ASP A 147 -25.05 -10.69 -22.47
CA ASP A 147 -26.09 -11.52 -23.08
C ASP A 147 -26.82 -12.43 -22.07
N GLY A 148 -26.45 -12.36 -20.79
CA GLY A 148 -26.97 -13.20 -19.71
C GLY A 148 -26.39 -14.60 -19.67
N SER A 149 -25.45 -14.95 -20.56
CA SER A 149 -24.79 -16.26 -20.54
C SER A 149 -23.72 -16.31 -19.45
N GLU A 150 -23.73 -17.37 -18.65
CA GLU A 150 -22.67 -17.68 -17.69
C GLU A 150 -21.63 -18.55 -18.39
N ARG A 151 -20.36 -18.14 -18.39
CA ARG A 151 -19.26 -18.98 -18.91
C ARG A 151 -18.12 -19.08 -17.90
N PRO A 152 -17.53 -20.27 -17.72
CA PRO A 152 -16.41 -20.46 -16.82
C PRO A 152 -15.18 -19.72 -17.34
N ILE A 153 -14.55 -18.95 -16.46
CA ILE A 153 -13.31 -18.20 -16.72
C ILE A 153 -12.09 -18.83 -16.05
N ALA A 154 -12.28 -19.62 -14.98
CA ALA A 154 -11.19 -20.34 -14.33
C ALA A 154 -11.68 -21.60 -13.59
N PHE A 155 -10.78 -22.58 -13.50
CA PHE A 155 -11.00 -23.85 -12.78
C PHE A 155 -9.87 -24.07 -11.77
N ALA A 156 -10.21 -24.56 -10.58
CA ALA A 156 -9.24 -24.98 -9.58
C ALA A 156 -9.71 -26.26 -8.91
N SER A 157 -8.81 -27.21 -8.69
CA SER A 157 -9.12 -28.44 -7.96
C SER A 157 -7.93 -28.88 -7.10
N LYS A 158 -8.23 -29.64 -6.05
CA LYS A 158 -7.21 -30.19 -5.14
C LYS A 158 -7.66 -31.53 -4.57
N THR A 159 -6.78 -32.51 -4.57
CA THR A 159 -6.98 -33.77 -3.84
C THR A 159 -6.77 -33.54 -2.34
N LEU A 160 -7.68 -34.08 -1.52
CA LEU A 160 -7.61 -33.98 -0.08
C LEU A 160 -6.46 -34.84 0.47
N SER A 161 -5.70 -34.28 1.41
CA SER A 161 -4.72 -35.01 2.22
C SER A 161 -5.41 -36.02 3.16
N GLY A 162 -4.65 -36.97 3.71
CA GLY A 162 -5.18 -37.98 4.62
C GLY A 162 -5.92 -37.40 5.85
N SER A 163 -5.51 -36.22 6.31
CA SER A 163 -6.19 -35.50 7.39
C SER A 163 -7.45 -34.77 6.91
N GLU A 164 -7.38 -34.10 5.75
CA GLU A 164 -8.53 -33.38 5.17
C GLU A 164 -9.66 -34.34 4.74
N LYS A 165 -9.35 -35.57 4.34
CA LYS A 165 -10.35 -36.61 4.05
C LYS A 165 -11.24 -36.95 5.25
N LYS A 166 -10.73 -36.79 6.47
CA LYS A 166 -11.43 -37.07 7.73
C LYS A 166 -12.34 -35.92 8.18
N TYR A 167 -12.29 -34.77 7.52
CA TYR A 167 -13.16 -33.65 7.81
C TYR A 167 -14.63 -33.99 7.56
N SER A 168 -15.54 -33.32 8.28
CA SER A 168 -16.97 -33.40 7.99
C SER A 168 -17.27 -32.86 6.59
N GLN A 169 -18.42 -33.21 6.01
CA GLN A 169 -18.80 -32.69 4.68
C GLN A 169 -18.83 -31.15 4.66
N ILE A 170 -19.38 -30.54 5.72
CA ILE A 170 -19.43 -29.09 5.89
C ILE A 170 -18.02 -28.48 5.94
N ASP A 171 -17.09 -29.13 6.65
CA ASP A 171 -15.70 -28.67 6.72
C ASP A 171 -14.97 -28.80 5.37
N LYS A 172 -15.31 -29.81 4.56
CA LYS A 172 -14.77 -29.98 3.21
C LYS A 172 -15.32 -28.93 2.25
N GLU A 173 -16.59 -28.59 2.33
CA GLU A 173 -17.20 -27.47 1.60
C GLU A 173 -16.54 -26.14 1.98
N ALA A 174 -16.35 -25.89 3.28
CA ALA A 174 -15.63 -24.70 3.75
C ALA A 174 -14.18 -24.65 3.23
N LEU A 175 -13.48 -25.79 3.25
CA LEU A 175 -12.14 -25.91 2.69
C LEU A 175 -12.13 -25.62 1.18
N SER A 176 -13.15 -26.08 0.45
CA SER A 176 -13.33 -25.82 -0.98
C SER A 176 -13.49 -24.33 -1.26
N ILE A 177 -14.30 -23.62 -0.47
CA ILE A 177 -14.47 -22.16 -0.58
C ILE A 177 -13.15 -21.42 -0.31
N VAL A 178 -12.44 -21.78 0.76
CA VAL A 178 -11.14 -21.16 1.09
C VAL A 178 -10.12 -21.41 -0.01
N TRP A 179 -10.13 -22.60 -0.61
CA TRP A 179 -9.26 -22.95 -1.73
C TRP A 179 -9.61 -22.16 -3.00
N ALA A 180 -10.89 -21.99 -3.32
CA ALA A 180 -11.36 -21.17 -4.43
C ALA A 180 -10.83 -19.74 -4.32
N ILE A 181 -11.02 -19.09 -3.17
CA ILE A 181 -10.57 -17.71 -2.93
C ILE A 181 -9.05 -17.61 -3.10
N LYS A 182 -8.28 -18.52 -2.49
CA LYS A 182 -6.81 -18.52 -2.63
C LYS A 182 -6.36 -18.71 -4.07
N SER A 183 -7.07 -19.53 -4.84
CA SER A 183 -6.73 -19.83 -6.22
C SER A 183 -7.08 -18.68 -7.18
N PHE A 184 -8.17 -17.95 -6.91
CA PHE A 184 -8.69 -16.93 -7.81
C PHE A 184 -8.41 -15.48 -7.35
N ILE A 185 -7.77 -15.26 -6.20
CA ILE A 185 -7.50 -13.91 -5.68
C ILE A 185 -6.73 -13.01 -6.66
N ASN A 186 -5.86 -13.58 -7.49
CA ASN A 186 -5.12 -12.81 -8.50
C ASN A 186 -5.99 -12.41 -9.70
N ILE A 187 -7.02 -13.21 -10.03
CA ILE A 187 -7.96 -12.91 -11.11
C ILE A 187 -8.94 -11.84 -10.65
N LEU A 188 -9.44 -11.96 -9.42
CA LEU A 188 -10.40 -11.01 -8.83
C LEU A 188 -9.80 -9.62 -8.58
N LYS A 189 -8.48 -9.52 -8.34
CA LYS A 189 -7.79 -8.23 -8.11
C LYS A 189 -7.68 -7.34 -9.35
N VAL A 190 -7.95 -7.86 -10.54
CA VAL A 190 -7.76 -7.11 -11.80
C VAL A 190 -8.94 -6.17 -12.07
N GLU A 191 -10.13 -6.44 -11.51
CA GLU A 191 -11.32 -5.62 -11.76
C GLU A 191 -11.30 -4.22 -11.10
N ASP A 192 -10.48 -4.00 -10.07
CA ASP A 192 -10.36 -2.68 -9.42
C ASP A 192 -9.41 -1.70 -10.15
N SER A 193 -8.99 -2.02 -11.38
CA SER A 193 -7.97 -1.25 -12.13
C SER A 193 -8.36 -0.85 -13.56
N LEU A 194 -9.67 -0.77 -13.86
CA LEU A 194 -10.21 -0.26 -15.13
C LEU A 194 -11.20 0.90 -14.91
#